data_AF-A0A2P2JZG4-F1
#
_entry.id   AF-A0A2P2JZG4-F1
#
_cell.length_a   1.000
_cell.length_b   1.000
_cell.length_c   1.000
_cell.angle_alpha   90.00
_cell.angle_beta   90.00
_cell.angle_gamma   90.00
#
_symmetry.space_group_name_H-M   'P 1'
#
loop_
_entity.id
_entity.type
_entity.pdbx_description
1 polymer ?
#
loop_
_entity_poly.entity_id
_entity_poly.type
_entity_poly.pdbx_seq_one_letter_code
_entity_poly.pdbx_strand_id
1 'polypeptide(L)'
;MCSQVYKDLLPWLSQEKNCRKGRFSPSKLKGKRVIELGAGCGVSGFGMALLGCDVIATDQMDVLRLLSRNVERNISRILQMDTSPGRFGSIQVAELDWGNEDHIAACKPPFDYIIGTDVVSSYNDASC
;
A
#
# COMPACT_ATOMS: atom_id res chain seq x y z
N MET A 1 4.87 8.73 22.07
CA MET A 1 5.37 8.11 20.81
C MET A 1 4.55 8.45 19.57
N CYS A 2 3.23 8.76 19.68
CA CYS A 2 2.37 9.26 18.60
C CYS A 2 2.94 10.51 17.86
N SER A 3 3.71 11.35 18.56
CA SER A 3 4.43 12.47 17.95
C SER A 3 5.53 12.05 16.96
N GLN A 4 6.11 10.86 17.08
CA GLN A 4 7.28 10.47 16.27
C GLN A 4 6.81 9.91 14.93
N VAL A 5 5.80 9.02 14.93
CA VAL A 5 5.13 8.54 13.71
C VAL A 5 4.63 9.69 12.83
N TYR A 6 3.97 10.70 13.44
CA TYR A 6 3.57 11.90 12.70
C TYR A 6 4.79 12.66 12.16
N LYS A 7 5.88 12.80 12.91
CA LYS A 7 7.11 13.48 12.47
C LYS A 7 7.86 12.73 11.37
N ASP A 8 7.82 11.41 11.36
CA ASP A 8 8.53 10.57 10.39
C ASP A 8 7.74 10.44 9.07
N LEU A 9 6.40 10.49 9.15
CA LEU A 9 5.51 10.59 7.99
C LEU A 9 5.32 12.03 7.50
N LEU A 10 5.55 13.05 8.31
CA LEU A 10 5.36 14.47 7.97
C LEU A 10 6.09 14.92 6.69
N PRO A 11 7.34 14.50 6.40
CA PRO A 11 8.00 14.80 5.12
C PRO A 11 7.26 14.22 3.91
N TRP A 12 6.58 13.08 4.08
CA TRP A 12 5.81 12.40 3.04
C TRP A 12 4.37 12.95 2.94
N LEU A 13 3.73 13.27 4.08
CA LEU A 13 2.40 13.86 4.16
C LEU A 13 2.38 15.34 3.71
N SER A 14 3.49 16.07 3.86
CA SER A 14 3.63 17.44 3.34
C SER A 14 3.53 17.51 1.81
N GLN A 15 3.68 16.37 1.12
CA GLN A 15 3.46 16.24 -0.33
C GLN A 15 2.07 15.69 -0.70
N GLU A 16 1.10 15.64 0.24
CA GLU A 16 -0.27 15.22 -0.05
C GLU A 16 -0.92 16.12 -1.11
N LYS A 17 -0.95 15.62 -2.35
CA LYS A 17 -1.96 16.02 -3.32
C LYS A 17 -3.27 15.33 -2.97
N ASN A 18 -4.01 16.00 -2.09
CA ASN A 18 -5.40 15.74 -1.72
C ASN A 18 -6.18 14.99 -2.83
N CYS A 19 -6.61 13.75 -2.56
CA CYS A 19 -7.27 12.83 -3.51
C CYS A 19 -8.51 13.43 -4.19
N ARG A 20 -9.05 14.55 -3.68
CA ARG A 20 -10.19 15.28 -4.24
C ARG A 20 -9.90 16.04 -5.54
N LYS A 21 -8.63 16.18 -5.99
CA LYS A 21 -8.27 17.00 -7.17
C LYS A 21 -7.74 16.23 -8.40
N GLY A 22 -7.74 14.89 -8.41
CA GLY A 22 -7.25 14.10 -9.55
C GLY A 22 -8.34 13.28 -10.26
N ARG A 23 -8.41 13.32 -11.60
CA ARG A 23 -9.15 12.28 -12.34
C ARG A 23 -8.35 10.98 -12.26
N PHE A 24 -8.74 10.08 -11.36
CA PHE A 24 -8.34 8.68 -11.38
C PHE A 24 -8.93 7.99 -12.63
N SER A 25 -8.35 8.24 -13.80
CA SER A 25 -8.67 7.46 -14.99
C SER A 25 -7.71 6.26 -15.06
N PRO A 26 -8.18 5.06 -15.41
CA PRO A 26 -7.31 3.88 -15.57
C PRO A 26 -6.09 4.17 -16.47
N SER A 27 -6.27 4.99 -17.53
CA SER A 27 -5.20 5.43 -18.43
C SER A 27 -4.08 6.25 -17.76
N LYS A 28 -4.34 6.91 -16.63
CA LYS A 28 -3.36 7.71 -15.89
C LYS A 28 -2.70 6.95 -14.73
N LEU A 29 -3.26 5.79 -14.36
CA LEU A 29 -2.79 4.95 -13.26
C LEU A 29 -1.96 3.76 -13.75
N LYS A 30 -2.21 3.29 -14.98
CA LYS A 30 -1.45 2.19 -15.56
C LYS A 30 0.07 2.44 -15.51
N GLY A 31 0.81 1.46 -14.99
CA GLY A 31 2.27 1.48 -14.85
C GLY A 31 2.81 2.40 -13.74
N LYS A 32 1.92 2.95 -12.89
CA LYS A 32 2.34 3.79 -11.76
C LYS A 32 2.77 2.96 -10.58
N ARG A 33 3.86 3.36 -9.91
CA ARG A 33 4.35 2.68 -8.71
C ARG A 33 3.60 3.18 -7.47
N VAL A 34 3.04 2.24 -6.72
CA VAL A 34 2.22 2.52 -5.54
C VAL A 34 2.78 1.76 -4.36
N ILE A 35 2.87 2.43 -3.21
CA ILE A 35 3.06 1.75 -1.93
C ILE A 35 1.81 1.94 -1.08
N GLU A 36 1.34 0.85 -0.49
CA GLU A 36 0.25 0.86 0.50
C GLU A 36 0.84 0.67 1.90
N LEU A 37 0.63 1.65 2.78
CA LEU A 37 1.03 1.63 4.19
C LEU A 37 -0.12 1.07 5.03
N GLY A 38 0.15 0.06 5.87
CA GLY A 38 -0.86 -0.55 6.73
C GLY A 38 -1.96 -1.24 5.92
N ALA A 39 -1.57 -2.15 5.02
CA ALA A 39 -2.46 -2.76 4.05
C ALA A 39 -3.56 -3.65 4.67
N GLY A 40 -3.32 -4.23 5.85
CA GLY A 40 -4.24 -5.15 6.51
C GLY A 40 -4.63 -6.33 5.61
N CYS A 41 -5.85 -6.27 5.07
CA CYS A 41 -6.35 -7.26 4.13
C CYS A 41 -5.86 -7.08 2.68
N GLY A 42 -5.26 -5.93 2.33
CA GLY A 42 -4.71 -5.61 1.00
C GLY A 42 -5.74 -5.21 -0.05
N VAL A 43 -6.92 -4.76 0.36
CA VAL A 43 -8.03 -4.46 -0.59
C VAL A 43 -7.72 -3.24 -1.45
N SER A 44 -7.21 -2.15 -0.86
CA SER A 44 -6.94 -0.92 -1.60
C SER A 44 -5.76 -1.10 -2.55
N GLY A 45 -4.67 -1.74 -2.09
CA GLY A 45 -3.56 -2.13 -2.95
C GLY A 45 -3.99 -3.03 -4.11
N PHE A 46 -4.83 -4.03 -3.86
CA PHE A 46 -5.36 -4.88 -4.94
C PHE A 46 -6.21 -4.09 -5.95
N GLY A 47 -7.00 -3.12 -5.48
CA GLY A 47 -7.74 -2.20 -6.34
C GLY A 47 -6.83 -1.38 -7.25
N MET A 48 -5.69 -0.89 -6.75
CA MET A 48 -4.70 -0.18 -7.56
C MET A 48 -4.07 -1.09 -8.61
N ALA A 49 -3.77 -2.36 -8.27
CA ALA A 49 -3.27 -3.34 -9.23
C ALA A 49 -4.29 -3.64 -10.34
N LEU A 50 -5.59 -3.69 -10.03
CA LEU A 50 -6.67 -3.82 -11.03
C LEU A 50 -6.76 -2.60 -11.98
N LEU A 51 -6.28 -1.44 -11.54
CA LEU A 51 -6.17 -0.23 -12.36
C LEU A 51 -4.87 -0.18 -13.17
N GLY A 52 -4.06 -1.24 -13.11
CA GLY A 52 -2.82 -1.39 -13.86
C GLY A 52 -1.57 -0.85 -13.17
N CYS A 53 -1.63 -0.52 -11.87
CA CYS A 53 -0.47 -0.06 -11.11
C CYS A 53 0.47 -1.20 -10.71
N ASP A 54 1.73 -0.84 -10.40
CA ASP A 54 2.71 -1.72 -9.78
C ASP A 54 2.77 -1.43 -8.28
N VAL A 55 2.19 -2.33 -7.50
CA VAL A 55 1.88 -2.12 -6.08
C VAL A 55 2.81 -2.90 -5.17
N ILE A 56 3.29 -2.24 -4.11
CA ILE A 56 3.87 -2.89 -2.93
C ILE A 56 2.91 -2.66 -1.77
N ALA A 57 2.21 -3.72 -1.35
CA ALA A 57 1.34 -3.70 -0.18
C ALA A 57 2.16 -4.02 1.07
N THR A 58 2.18 -3.11 2.03
CA THR A 58 3.06 -3.21 3.19
C THR A 58 2.29 -3.18 4.51
N ASP A 59 2.80 -3.95 5.47
CA ASP A 59 2.29 -3.99 6.84
C ASP A 59 3.38 -4.50 7.80
N GLN A 60 3.10 -4.52 9.10
CA GLN A 60 3.97 -5.11 10.10
C GLN A 60 4.02 -6.64 9.98
N MET A 61 5.11 -7.26 10.48
CA MET A 61 5.36 -8.71 10.41
C MET A 61 4.13 -9.57 10.76
N ASP A 62 3.40 -9.21 11.82
CA ASP A 62 2.25 -9.97 12.33
C ASP A 62 1.09 -10.07 11.32
N VAL A 63 0.98 -9.10 10.40
CA VAL A 63 -0.09 -9.01 9.41
C VAL A 63 0.30 -9.65 8.08
N LEU A 64 1.61 -9.77 7.78
CA LEU A 64 2.12 -10.23 6.47
C LEU A 64 1.57 -11.59 6.03
N ARG A 65 1.38 -12.52 6.97
CA ARG A 65 0.79 -13.83 6.66
C ARG A 65 -0.64 -13.70 6.15
N LEU A 66 -1.46 -12.84 6.74
CA LEU A 66 -2.83 -12.58 6.30
C LEU A 66 -2.84 -11.90 4.93
N LEU A 67 -2.06 -10.82 4.83
CA LEU A 67 -1.95 -10.00 3.62
C LEU A 67 -1.50 -10.84 2.42
N SER A 68 -0.44 -11.64 2.56
CA SER A 68 0.07 -12.51 1.50
C SER A 68 -0.97 -13.50 1.00
N ARG A 69 -1.70 -14.17 1.91
CA ARG A 69 -2.76 -15.11 1.55
C ARG A 69 -3.91 -14.45 0.81
N ASN A 70 -4.27 -13.23 1.21
CA ASN A 70 -5.34 -12.48 0.55
C ASN A 70 -4.91 -12.06 -0.86
N VAL A 71 -3.69 -11.54 -1.01
CA VAL A 71 -3.14 -11.16 -2.32
C VAL A 71 -3.10 -12.36 -3.27
N GLU A 72 -2.51 -13.48 -2.84
CA GLU A 72 -2.40 -14.70 -3.66
C GLU A 72 -3.77 -15.23 -4.11
N ARG A 73 -4.74 -15.27 -3.19
CA ARG A 73 -6.10 -15.71 -3.47
C ARG A 73 -6.79 -14.80 -4.48
N ASN A 74 -6.60 -13.50 -4.38
CA ASN A 74 -7.23 -12.54 -5.30
C ASN A 74 -6.57 -12.54 -6.68
N ILE A 75 -5.24 -12.65 -6.76
CA ILE A 75 -4.52 -12.84 -8.04
C ILE A 75 -5.05 -14.09 -8.75
N SER A 76 -5.11 -15.22 -8.03
CA SER A 76 -5.57 -16.49 -8.58
C SER A 76 -6.99 -16.41 -9.17
N ARG A 77 -7.88 -15.64 -8.54
CA ARG A 77 -9.25 -15.44 -9.03
C ARG A 77 -9.31 -14.55 -10.27
N ILE A 78 -8.52 -13.48 -10.31
CA ILE A 78 -8.48 -12.59 -11.49
C ILE A 78 -7.95 -13.33 -12.70
N LEU A 79 -6.88 -14.11 -12.55
CA LEU A 79 -6.31 -14.92 -13.64
C LEU A 79 -7.31 -15.96 -14.19
N GLN A 80 -8.29 -16.39 -13.41
CA GLN A 80 -9.37 -17.28 -13.85
C GLN A 80 -10.53 -16.53 -14.53
N MET A 81 -10.74 -15.26 -14.20
CA MET A 81 -11.91 -14.48 -14.66
C MET A 81 -11.60 -13.57 -15.86
N ASP A 82 -10.40 -13.02 -15.95
CA ASP A 82 -10.00 -12.09 -17.02
C ASP A 82 -8.68 -12.55 -17.65
N THR A 83 -8.76 -13.07 -18.87
CA THR A 83 -7.61 -13.49 -19.68
C THR A 83 -7.05 -12.37 -20.54
N SER A 84 -7.59 -11.15 -20.46
CA SER A 84 -7.15 -10.01 -21.28
C SER A 84 -5.76 -9.53 -20.83
N PRO A 85 -4.70 -9.75 -21.62
CA PRO A 85 -3.35 -9.38 -21.21
C PRO A 85 -3.23 -7.86 -21.02
N GLY A 86 -2.67 -7.44 -19.88
CA GLY A 86 -2.26 -6.05 -19.66
C GLY A 86 -3.31 -5.08 -19.08
N ARG A 87 -4.41 -5.58 -18.49
CA ARG A 87 -5.30 -4.78 -17.61
C ARG A 87 -4.85 -4.79 -16.16
N PHE A 88 -4.43 -5.95 -15.65
CA PHE A 88 -3.87 -6.09 -14.31
C PHE A 88 -2.41 -5.64 -14.31
N GLY A 89 -2.02 -4.86 -13.31
CA GLY A 89 -0.63 -4.48 -13.05
C GLY A 89 0.08 -5.57 -12.23
N SER A 90 0.74 -5.16 -11.15
CA SER A 90 1.39 -6.10 -10.22
C SER A 90 1.09 -5.73 -8.77
N ILE A 91 1.14 -6.72 -7.89
CA ILE A 91 1.06 -6.50 -6.45
C ILE A 91 2.01 -7.48 -5.75
N GLN A 92 2.85 -6.92 -4.88
CA GLN A 92 3.78 -7.65 -4.03
C GLN A 92 3.51 -7.30 -2.58
N VAL A 93 3.88 -8.21 -1.67
CA VAL A 93 3.76 -8.00 -0.23
C VAL A 93 5.15 -7.83 0.35
N ALA A 94 5.34 -6.85 1.22
CA ALA A 94 6.59 -6.61 1.93
C ALA A 94 6.34 -6.14 3.37
N GLU A 95 7.29 -6.41 4.25
CA GLU A 95 7.28 -5.84 5.59
C GLU A 95 7.59 -4.34 5.55
N LEU A 96 6.86 -3.56 6.34
CA LEU A 96 7.21 -2.18 6.62
C LEU A 96 6.77 -1.78 8.03
N ASP A 97 7.71 -1.92 8.97
CA ASP A 97 7.67 -1.17 10.23
C ASP A 97 7.98 0.31 9.97
N TRP A 98 7.15 1.21 10.49
CA TRP A 98 7.24 2.63 10.19
C TRP A 98 8.44 3.25 10.90
N GLY A 99 9.20 4.08 10.19
CA GLY A 99 10.44 4.66 10.70
C GLY A 99 11.64 3.71 10.61
N ASN A 100 11.47 2.45 10.20
CA ASN A 100 12.58 1.57 9.89
C ASN A 100 13.16 1.90 8.49
N GLU A 101 14.33 2.54 8.47
CA GLU A 101 14.99 2.99 7.24
C GLU A 101 15.35 1.83 6.30
N ASP A 102 15.73 0.67 6.83
CA ASP A 102 16.08 -0.51 6.04
C ASP A 102 14.85 -1.06 5.31
N HIS A 103 13.70 -1.12 5.99
CA HIS A 103 12.44 -1.53 5.39
C HIS A 103 11.99 -0.55 4.29
N ILE A 104 12.12 0.76 4.54
CA ILE A 104 11.82 1.80 3.56
C ILE A 104 12.73 1.66 2.33
N ALA A 105 14.04 1.48 2.54
CA ALA A 105 15.00 1.29 1.47
C ALA A 105 14.72 0.01 0.65
N ALA A 106 14.33 -1.08 1.30
CA ALA A 106 13.96 -2.34 0.65
C ALA A 106 12.73 -2.22 -0.26
N CYS A 107 11.81 -1.29 0.04
CA CYS A 107 10.67 -0.97 -0.83
C CYS A 107 11.06 -0.20 -2.10
N LYS A 108 12.32 0.26 -2.20
CA LYS A 108 12.91 0.93 -3.37
C LYS A 108 12.10 2.14 -3.83
N PRO A 109 11.96 3.22 -3.03
CA PRO A 109 11.38 4.49 -3.50
C PRO A 109 12.12 5.06 -4.73
N PRO A 110 11.55 6.00 -5.51
CA PRO A 110 10.31 6.74 -5.26
C PRO A 110 9.03 6.03 -5.75
N PHE A 111 7.89 6.48 -5.21
CA PHE A 111 6.55 6.04 -5.59
C PHE A 111 5.78 7.19 -6.23
N ASP A 112 4.93 6.88 -7.21
CA ASP A 112 3.99 7.85 -7.79
C ASP A 112 2.83 8.13 -6.83
N TYR A 113 2.42 7.12 -6.07
CA TYR A 113 1.35 7.22 -5.07
C TYR A 113 1.73 6.48 -3.79
N ILE A 114 1.30 7.06 -2.67
CA ILE A 114 1.33 6.45 -1.35
C ILE A 114 -0.13 6.42 -0.89
N ILE A 115 -0.60 5.24 -0.51
CA ILE A 115 -1.96 5.05 0.00
C ILE A 115 -1.89 4.41 1.38
N GLY A 116 -2.89 4.65 2.22
CA GLY A 116 -3.04 4.00 3.52
C GLY A 116 -4.51 4.01 3.90
N THR A 117 -5.01 2.88 4.40
CA THR A 117 -6.41 2.76 4.81
C THR A 117 -6.43 2.41 6.29
N ASP A 118 -7.09 3.24 7.10
CA ASP A 118 -7.19 3.05 8.56
C ASP A 118 -5.82 2.99 9.29
N VAL A 119 -4.87 3.80 8.83
CA VAL A 119 -3.51 3.99 9.40
C VAL A 119 -3.49 4.70 10.77
N VAL A 120 -4.60 4.68 11.51
CA VAL A 120 -4.73 5.28 12.84
C VAL A 120 -5.14 4.22 13.85
N SER A 121 -4.17 3.50 14.41
CA SER A 121 -4.40 2.68 15.61
C SER A 121 -4.03 3.49 16.85
N SER A 122 -5.06 3.88 17.61
CA SER A 122 -4.86 4.53 18.91
C SER A 122 -4.52 3.46 19.94
N TYR A 123 -3.25 3.06 20.07
CA TYR A 123 -2.83 2.39 21.30
C TYR A 123 -2.64 3.47 22.37
N ASN A 124 -3.72 3.70 23.13
CA ASN A 124 -3.63 4.40 24.40
C ASN A 124 -2.72 3.57 25.31
N ASP A 125 -1.73 4.20 25.92
CA ASP A 125 -0.90 3.62 26.95
C ASP A 125 -1.80 3.09 28.08
N ALA A 126 -2.10 1.79 28.08
CA ALA A 126 -2.62 1.10 29.25
C ALA A 126 -1.44 0.61 30.08
N SER A 127 -0.78 1.57 30.73
CA SER A 127 0.15 1.32 31.82
C SER A 127 -0.64 0.83 33.04
N CYS A 128 -0.44 -0.44 33.40
CA CYS A 128 -0.43 -0.92 34.78
C CYS A 128 0.81 -1.80 34.94
#